data_AF-A0A6B2GAU4-F1
#
_entry.id   AF-A0A6B2GAU4-F1
#
_cell.length_a   1.000
_cell.length_b   1.000
_cell.length_c   1.000
_cell.angle_alpha   90.00
_cell.angle_beta   90.00
_cell.angle_gamma   90.00
#
_symmetry.space_group_name_H-M   'P 1'
#
loop_
_entity.id
_entity.type
_entity.pdbx_description
1 polymer ?
#
loop_
_entity_poly.entity_id
_entity_poly.type
_entity_poly.pdbx_seq_one_letter_code
_entity_poly.pdbx_strand_id
1 'polypeptide(L)'
;MKTNLFKRLFLLALIPVLGFTSNPDKAKFEKTSTVKKEFKVDAHSKLTINNKYGNVDIVTWDKNIISIEVVITVKGASESAVERKLNDISIDFYQMAGDVTA
;
A
#
# COMPACT_ATOMS: atom_id res chain seq x y z
N MET A 1 8.77 60.42 17.45
CA MET A 1 9.57 59.31 16.89
C MET A 1 9.40 57.94 17.58
N LYS A 2 8.44 57.74 18.50
CA LYS A 2 8.31 56.50 19.30
C LYS A 2 7.26 55.48 18.79
N THR A 3 6.37 55.85 17.86
CA THR A 3 5.27 55.00 17.36
C THR A 3 5.69 54.01 16.28
N ASN A 4 6.77 54.28 15.55
CA ASN A 4 7.28 53.41 14.49
C ASN A 4 7.99 52.16 15.03
N LEU A 5 8.57 52.26 16.23
CA LEU A 5 9.21 51.12 16.91
C LEU A 5 8.15 50.10 17.34
N PHE A 6 7.01 50.58 17.86
CA PHE A 6 5.88 49.74 18.26
C PHE A 6 5.24 49.03 17.06
N LYS A 7 5.08 49.73 15.92
CA LYS A 7 4.63 49.12 14.65
C LYS A 7 5.56 48.00 14.16
N ARG A 8 6.88 48.18 14.25
CA ARG A 8 7.87 47.15 13.86
C ARG A 8 7.86 45.96 14.82
N LEU A 9 7.70 46.22 16.12
CA LEU A 9 7.60 45.18 17.14
C LEU A 9 6.31 44.35 16.98
N PHE A 10 5.20 45.00 16.63
CA PHE A 10 3.93 44.33 16.32
C PHE A 10 4.03 43.49 15.04
N LEU A 11 4.77 43.96 14.02
CA LEU A 11 5.04 43.18 12.81
C LEU A 11 5.91 41.95 13.10
N LEU A 12 6.91 42.07 13.98
CA LEU A 12 7.78 40.97 14.40
C LEU A 12 7.04 39.94 15.26
N ALA A 13 6.06 40.38 16.06
CA ALA A 13 5.20 39.52 16.86
C ALA A 13 4.21 38.69 16.03
N LEU A 14 4.00 39.02 14.75
CA LEU A 14 3.14 38.25 13.83
C LEU A 14 3.88 37.07 13.18
N ILE A 15 5.21 37.00 13.28
CA ILE A 15 6.05 35.95 12.69
C ILE A 15 5.77 34.53 13.22
N PRO A 16 5.45 34.29 14.52
CA PRO A 16 5.20 32.94 15.02
C PRO A 16 3.91 32.30 14.48
N VAL A 17 3.01 33.10 13.89
CA VAL A 17 1.69 32.61 13.42
C VAL A 17 1.83 31.78 12.13
N LEU A 18 2.93 31.92 11.38
CA LEU A 18 3.15 31.21 10.12
C LEU A 18 3.90 29.86 10.29
N GLY A 19 4.29 29.49 11.52
CA GLY A 19 5.26 28.42 11.76
C GLY A 19 4.72 26.99 11.97
N PHE A 20 3.40 26.79 12.08
CA PHE A 20 2.82 25.48 12.39
C PHE A 20 1.90 24.97 11.28
N THR A 21 2.47 24.54 10.15
CA THR A 21 1.76 23.66 9.20
C THR A 21 2.02 22.21 9.60
N SER A 22 1.24 21.67 10.54
CA SER A 22 1.20 20.22 10.74
C SER A 22 0.46 19.62 9.55
N ASN A 23 1.18 19.12 8.55
CA ASN A 23 0.58 18.36 7.46
C ASN A 23 0.01 17.05 8.04
N PRO A 24 -1.32 16.88 8.15
CA PRO A 24 -1.90 15.71 8.82
C PRO A 24 -1.81 14.44 7.94
N ASP A 25 -1.58 14.57 6.64
CA ASP A 25 -1.82 13.49 5.67
C ASP A 25 -0.61 12.66 5.27
N LYS A 26 0.54 12.81 5.93
CA LYS A 26 1.66 11.89 5.65
C LYS A 26 1.45 10.61 6.45
N ALA A 27 0.90 9.59 5.80
CA ALA A 27 1.13 8.21 6.22
C ALA A 27 2.64 8.04 6.42
N LYS A 28 3.09 7.97 7.67
CA LYS A 28 4.51 8.03 8.03
C LYS A 28 5.23 6.73 7.69
N PHE A 29 4.48 5.65 7.52
CA PHE A 29 5.00 4.31 7.32
C PHE A 29 4.27 3.62 6.17
N GLU A 30 5.06 3.03 5.29
CA GLU A 30 4.62 2.22 4.15
C GLU A 30 5.40 0.89 4.21
N LYS A 31 4.68 -0.24 4.20
CA LYS A 31 5.30 -1.56 4.03
C LYS A 31 4.71 -2.21 2.79
N THR A 32 5.59 -2.83 2.02
CA THR A 32 5.22 -3.61 0.83
C THR A 32 5.68 -5.05 1.02
N SER A 33 4.79 -5.99 0.75
CA SER A 33 5.09 -7.41 0.68
C SER A 33 4.78 -7.94 -0.70
N THR A 34 5.63 -8.83 -1.22
CA THR A 34 5.44 -9.43 -2.54
C THR A 34 5.52 -10.93 -2.41
N VAL A 35 4.47 -11.61 -2.81
CA VAL A 35 4.39 -13.07 -2.82
C VAL A 35 4.32 -13.52 -4.27
N LYS A 36 5.29 -14.34 -4.67
CA LYS A 36 5.35 -14.94 -6.01
C LYS A 36 5.16 -16.44 -5.90
N LYS A 37 4.25 -16.98 -6.71
CA LYS A 37 4.00 -18.41 -6.77
C LYS A 37 3.76 -18.84 -8.21
N GLU A 38 4.44 -19.91 -8.59
CA GLU A 38 4.32 -20.50 -9.92
C GLU A 38 3.70 -21.88 -9.82
N PHE A 39 2.75 -22.15 -10.71
CA PHE A 39 2.06 -23.42 -10.84
C PHE A 39 2.24 -23.93 -12.26
N LYS A 40 2.81 -25.12 -12.40
CA LYS A 40 2.78 -25.85 -13.68
C LYS A 40 1.37 -26.40 -13.87
N VAL A 41 0.79 -26.15 -15.04
CA VAL A 41 -0.59 -26.48 -15.35
C VAL A 41 -0.68 -27.15 -16.72
N ASP A 42 -1.76 -27.88 -16.95
CA ASP A 42 -2.05 -28.48 -18.26
C ASP A 42 -3.04 -27.60 -19.03
N ALA A 43 -3.24 -27.88 -20.32
CA ALA A 43 -4.07 -27.07 -21.22
C ALA A 43 -5.56 -26.95 -20.81
N HIS A 44 -6.01 -27.77 -19.85
CA HIS A 44 -7.39 -27.80 -19.34
C HIS A 44 -7.53 -27.26 -17.91
N SER A 45 -6.47 -26.70 -17.34
CA SER A 45 -6.48 -26.18 -15.97
C SER A 45 -7.35 -24.94 -15.81
N LYS A 46 -8.17 -24.91 -14.76
CA LYS A 46 -8.99 -23.75 -14.43
C LYS A 46 -8.31 -22.88 -13.38
N LEU A 47 -8.24 -21.57 -13.64
CA LEU A 47 -7.82 -20.55 -12.68
C LEU A 47 -9.07 -19.87 -12.11
N THR A 48 -9.23 -19.91 -10.79
CA THR A 48 -10.26 -19.15 -10.08
C THR A 48 -9.59 -18.12 -9.18
N ILE A 49 -9.92 -16.84 -9.34
CA ILE A 49 -9.35 -15.74 -8.56
C ILE A 49 -10.45 -15.12 -7.71
N ASN A 50 -10.26 -15.06 -6.39
CA ASN A 50 -11.15 -14.35 -5.47
C ASN A 50 -10.40 -13.19 -4.80
N ASN A 51 -10.52 -11.99 -5.38
CA ASN A 51 -9.90 -10.79 -4.83
C ASN A 51 -10.94 -9.95 -4.07
N LYS A 52 -10.67 -9.69 -2.78
CA LYS A 52 -11.49 -8.81 -1.94
C LYS A 52 -11.06 -7.34 -2.01
N TYR A 53 -9.78 -7.09 -2.26
CA TYR A 53 -9.18 -5.76 -2.26
C TYR A 53 -8.11 -5.63 -3.33
N GLY A 54 -8.20 -4.56 -4.12
CA GLY A 54 -7.21 -4.22 -5.15
C GLY A 54 -7.69 -4.52 -6.57
N ASN A 55 -6.76 -4.43 -7.52
CA ASN A 55 -6.98 -4.76 -8.91
C ASN A 55 -6.30 -6.08 -9.24
N VAL A 56 -6.89 -6.83 -10.18
CA VAL A 56 -6.33 -8.08 -10.70
C VAL A 56 -5.98 -7.86 -12.16
N ASP A 57 -4.70 -7.92 -12.48
CA ASP A 57 -4.20 -7.85 -13.85
C ASP A 57 -3.83 -9.25 -14.35
N ILE A 58 -4.42 -9.67 -15.46
CA ILE A 58 -4.19 -10.99 -16.06
C ILE A 58 -3.48 -10.79 -17.40
N VAL A 59 -2.28 -11.38 -17.51
CA VAL A 59 -1.49 -11.36 -18.75
C VAL A 59 -1.30 -12.80 -19.23
N THR A 60 -1.65 -13.05 -20.48
CA THR A 60 -1.48 -14.35 -21.13
C THR A 60 -0.13 -14.42 -21.85
N TRP A 61 0.47 -15.61 -21.89
CA TRP A 61 1.78 -15.89 -22.46
C TRP A 61 1.83 -17.32 -22.98
N ASP A 62 2.79 -17.62 -23.85
CA ASP A 62 2.92 -18.90 -24.55
C ASP A 62 3.65 -19.96 -23.70
N LYS A 63 3.25 -20.12 -22.43
CA LYS A 63 3.77 -21.17 -21.55
C LYS A 63 2.65 -21.80 -20.72
N ASN A 64 2.77 -23.11 -20.48
CA ASN A 64 1.85 -23.91 -19.65
C ASN A 64 2.15 -23.73 -18.14
N ILE A 65 2.27 -22.47 -17.70
CA ILE A 65 2.58 -22.10 -16.32
C ILE A 65 1.69 -20.92 -15.94
N ILE A 66 1.05 -21.00 -14.77
CA ILE A 66 0.38 -19.88 -14.15
C ILE A 66 1.35 -19.26 -13.15
N SER A 67 1.77 -18.02 -13.39
CA SER A 67 2.56 -17.23 -12.45
C SER A 67 1.66 -16.21 -11.78
N ILE A 68 1.56 -16.29 -10.45
CA ILE A 68 0.75 -15.38 -9.63
C ILE A 68 1.71 -14.54 -8.80
N GLU A 69 1.67 -13.23 -9.03
CA GLU A 69 2.40 -12.23 -8.24
C GLU A 69 1.40 -11.35 -7.50
N VAL A 70 1.44 -11.40 -6.17
CA VAL A 70 0.59 -10.59 -5.31
C VAL A 70 1.45 -9.54 -4.63
N VAL A 71 1.17 -8.26 -4.95
CA VAL A 71 1.83 -7.11 -4.33
C VAL A 71 0.88 -6.46 -3.34
N ILE A 72 1.22 -6.53 -2.06
CA ILE A 72 0.44 -5.91 -0.98
C ILE A 72 1.18 -4.67 -0.51
N THR A 73 0.55 -3.50 -0.62
CA THR A 73 1.08 -2.24 -0.09
C THR A 73 0.14 -1.69 0.97
N VAL A 74 0.65 -1.52 2.20
CA VAL A 74 -0.10 -0.97 3.33
C VAL A 74 0.55 0.32 3.79
N LYS A 75 -0.25 1.40 3.89
CA LYS A 75 0.18 2.72 4.34
C LYS A 75 -0.54 3.09 5.64
N GLY A 76 0.18 3.67 6.60
CA GLY A 76 -0.40 4.01 7.90
C GLY A 76 0.40 5.03 8.70
N ALA A 77 -0.23 5.50 9.79
CA ALA A 77 0.35 6.52 10.67
C ALA A 77 1.40 5.94 11.65
N SER A 78 1.39 4.63 11.90
CA SER A 78 2.34 3.94 12.77
C SER A 78 2.75 2.57 12.19
N GLU A 79 4.00 2.19 12.43
CA GLU A 79 4.54 0.90 11.97
C GLU A 79 3.73 -0.29 12.49
N SER A 80 3.35 -0.28 13.77
CA SER A 80 2.59 -1.38 14.37
C SER A 80 1.19 -1.54 13.77
N ALA A 81 0.54 -0.45 13.33
CA ALA A 81 -0.74 -0.52 12.65
C ALA A 81 -0.60 -1.10 11.23
N VAL A 82 0.45 -0.70 10.51
CA VAL A 82 0.77 -1.22 9.19
C VAL A 82 1.08 -2.72 9.26
N GLU A 83 1.85 -3.14 10.25
CA GLU A 83 2.25 -4.54 10.42
C GLU A 83 1.08 -5.45 10.81
N ARG A 84 0.21 -5.01 11.73
CA ARG A 84 -1.03 -5.74 12.04
C ARG A 84 -1.89 -5.93 10.78
N LYS A 85 -2.05 -4.87 9.98
CA LYS A 85 -2.84 -4.94 8.74
C LYS A 85 -2.20 -5.80 7.68
N LEU A 86 -0.87 -5.83 7.60
CA LEU A 86 -0.16 -6.73 6.70
C LEU A 86 -0.35 -8.20 7.11
N ASN A 87 -0.31 -8.48 8.41
CA ASN A 87 -0.50 -9.83 8.96
C ASN A 87 -1.95 -10.33 8.87
N ASP A 88 -2.94 -9.42 8.87
CA ASP A 88 -4.36 -9.76 8.64
C ASP A 88 -4.62 -10.23 7.20
N ILE A 89 -3.72 -9.95 6.25
CA ILE A 89 -3.88 -10.33 4.84
C ILE A 89 -3.35 -11.75 4.66
N SER A 90 -4.26 -12.73 4.64
CA SER A 90 -3.96 -14.10 4.22
C SER A 90 -4.05 -14.21 2.70
N ILE A 91 -3.03 -14.81 2.08
CA ILE A 91 -3.06 -15.24 0.68
C ILE A 91 -2.99 -16.76 0.69
N ASP A 92 -4.09 -17.40 0.33
CA ASP A 92 -4.22 -18.85 0.31
C ASP A 92 -4.21 -19.35 -1.13
N PHE A 93 -3.23 -20.20 -1.46
CA PHE A 93 -3.17 -20.84 -2.77
C PHE A 93 -3.58 -22.31 -2.64
N TYR A 94 -4.62 -22.71 -3.36
CA TYR A 94 -5.07 -24.10 -3.42
C TYR A 94 -4.82 -24.69 -4.80
N GLN A 95 -4.13 -25.84 -4.85
CA GLN A 95 -3.96 -26.63 -6.06
C GLN A 95 -4.58 -28.01 -5.83
N MET A 96 -5.60 -28.37 -6.62
CA MET A 96 -6.23 -29.69 -6.53
C MET A 96 -6.38 -30.25 -7.94
N ALA A 97 -5.71 -31.37 -8.23
CA ALA A 97 -5.86 -32.16 -9.46
C ALA A 97 -5.87 -31.38 -10.79
N GLY A 98 -5.09 -30.30 -10.90
CA GLY A 98 -4.97 -29.47 -12.11
C GLY A 98 -5.66 -28.11 -12.04
N ASP A 99 -6.52 -27.87 -11.05
CA ASP A 99 -7.17 -26.57 -10.83
C ASP A 99 -6.40 -25.73 -9.79
N VAL A 100 -6.28 -24.42 -10.07
CA VAL A 100 -5.60 -23.44 -9.20
C VAL A 100 -6.64 -22.41 -8.73
N THR A 101 -6.83 -22.32 -7.41
CA THR A 101 -7.64 -21.27 -6.77
C THR A 101 -6.72 -20.35 -5.99
N ALA A 102 -6.84 -19.04 -6.23
CA ALA A 102 -6.04 -17.97 -5.65
C ALA A 102 -6.89 -16.77 -5.25
#